data_AF-A0A7K0W965-F1
#
_entry.id   AF-A0A7K0W965-F1
#
_cell.length_a   1.000
_cell.length_b   1.000
_cell.length_c   1.000
_cell.angle_alpha   90.00
_cell.angle_beta   90.00
_cell.angle_gamma   90.00
#
_symmetry.space_group_name_H-M   'P 1'
#
loop_
_entity.id
_entity.type
_entity.pdbx_description
1 polymer ?
#
loop_
_entity_poly.entity_id
_entity_poly.type
_entity_poly.pdbx_seq_one_letter_code
_entity_poly.pdbx_strand_id
1 'polypeptide(L)'
;MSENTTFNDLDENEVPTSYTSSTPAAATNRPAIKAPGGGTGRRKEAVARVRLTPGTGKWIINGKALENYFPNKVHQQSVSEPFRTVGAENQYDVFARINGGG
;
A
#
# COMPACT_ATOMS: atom_id res chain seq x y z
N MET A 1 -23.88 11.44 74.03
CA MET A 1 -22.82 10.54 74.48
C MET A 1 -22.87 9.33 73.56
N SER A 2 -22.40 9.49 72.32
CA SER A 2 -21.04 9.17 71.83
C SER A 2 -20.90 7.67 71.55
N GLU A 3 -20.78 7.29 70.26
CA GLU A 3 -19.57 6.79 69.55
C GLU A 3 -19.60 5.24 69.51
N ASN A 4 -19.25 4.49 68.45
CA ASN A 4 -18.31 4.61 67.33
C ASN A 4 -18.57 3.46 66.32
N THR A 5 -18.01 3.58 65.09
CA THR A 5 -17.35 2.50 64.29
C THR A 5 -17.95 2.17 62.90
N THR A 6 -17.30 2.77 61.89
CA THR A 6 -16.82 2.20 60.61
C THR A 6 -17.78 1.56 59.61
N PHE A 7 -17.84 2.11 58.39
CA PHE A 7 -17.51 1.37 57.15
C PHE A 7 -17.32 2.32 55.95
N ASN A 8 -16.12 2.26 55.36
CA ASN A 8 -15.77 2.33 53.93
C ASN A 8 -16.81 2.88 52.94
N ASP A 9 -16.41 3.84 52.09
CA ASP A 9 -16.34 3.60 50.65
C ASP A 9 -15.49 4.66 49.94
N LEU A 10 -14.54 4.16 49.16
CA LEU A 10 -13.71 4.89 48.22
C LEU A 10 -14.60 5.27 47.04
N ASP A 11 -14.97 6.54 46.90
CA ASP A 11 -15.67 7.00 45.70
C ASP A 11 -14.64 7.25 44.58
N GLU A 12 -14.33 6.17 43.89
CA GLU A 12 -13.75 6.12 42.55
C GLU A 12 -14.64 6.88 41.57
N ASN A 13 -14.39 8.17 41.35
CA ASN A 13 -14.87 8.84 40.15
C ASN A 13 -13.81 9.84 39.66
N GLU A 14 -12.72 9.29 39.10
CA GLU A 14 -11.89 10.01 38.14
C GLU A 14 -12.79 10.51 37.01
N VAL A 15 -12.97 11.83 36.92
CA VAL A 15 -13.58 12.43 35.74
C VAL A 15 -12.52 12.48 34.63
N PRO A 16 -12.63 11.70 33.54
CA PRO A 16 -11.73 11.87 32.41
C PRO A 16 -12.03 13.22 31.75
N THR A 17 -11.12 14.18 31.87
CA THR A 17 -11.25 15.53 31.30
C THR A 17 -10.83 15.61 29.82
N SER A 18 -10.72 14.49 29.12
CA SER A 18 -10.33 14.46 27.70
C SER A 18 -11.53 14.39 26.76
N TYR A 19 -12.21 15.52 26.59
CA TYR A 19 -13.12 15.72 25.46
C TYR A 19 -12.28 15.97 24.19
N THR A 20 -11.83 14.91 23.52
CA THR A 20 -11.39 15.02 22.13
C THR A 20 -12.65 15.02 21.25
N SER A 21 -12.96 16.17 20.66
CA SER A 21 -14.12 16.39 19.77
C SER A 21 -13.81 16.11 18.30
N SER A 22 -12.79 15.30 17.99
CA SER A 22 -12.51 14.94 16.60
C SER A 22 -13.60 13.99 16.08
N THR A 23 -14.61 14.56 15.44
CA THR A 23 -15.47 13.78 14.55
C THR A 23 -14.59 13.25 13.42
N PRO A 24 -14.39 11.92 13.26
CA PRO A 24 -13.66 11.41 12.11
C PRO A 24 -14.41 11.84 10.84
N ALA A 25 -13.72 12.49 9.92
CA ALA A 25 -14.29 12.90 8.65
C ALA A 25 -14.97 11.69 7.99
N ALA A 26 -16.19 11.86 7.51
CA ALA A 26 -16.95 10.80 6.86
C ALA A 26 -16.11 10.20 5.72
N ALA A 27 -15.66 8.96 5.90
CA ALA A 27 -15.00 8.21 4.85
C ALA A 27 -15.99 8.06 3.70
N THR A 28 -15.89 8.92 2.70
CA THR A 28 -16.65 8.76 1.47
C THR A 28 -16.17 7.44 0.88
N ASN A 29 -17.03 6.43 0.91
CA ASN A 29 -16.82 5.10 0.33
C ASN A 29 -16.79 5.17 -1.21
N ARG A 30 -15.94 6.03 -1.78
CA ARG A 30 -15.74 6.10 -3.22
C ARG A 30 -14.68 5.07 -3.58
N PRO A 31 -15.00 4.05 -4.38
CA PRO A 31 -13.98 3.14 -4.86
C PRO A 31 -12.91 3.95 -5.59
N ALA A 32 -11.65 3.66 -5.29
CA ALA A 32 -10.53 4.30 -5.96
C ALA A 32 -10.64 4.06 -7.47
N ILE A 33 -10.61 5.15 -8.25
CA ILE A 33 -10.69 5.07 -9.71
C ILE A 33 -9.38 4.46 -10.20
N LYS A 34 -9.42 3.22 -10.69
CA LYS A 34 -8.26 2.58 -11.32
C LYS A 34 -8.10 3.15 -12.73
N ALA A 35 -7.19 4.11 -12.88
CA ALA A 35 -6.91 4.74 -14.18
C ALA A 35 -5.73 4.03 -14.87
N PRO A 36 -5.70 3.99 -16.21
CA PRO A 36 -4.48 3.62 -16.93
C PRO A 36 -3.38 4.64 -16.62
N GLY A 37 -2.16 4.13 -16.42
CA GLY A 37 -1.01 4.93 -16.02
C GLY A 37 0.19 4.67 -16.93
N GLY A 38 1.11 5.62 -16.98
CA GLY A 38 2.35 5.48 -17.72
C GLY A 38 3.52 5.99 -16.91
N GLY A 39 4.66 5.33 -17.03
CA GLY A 39 5.89 5.71 -16.36
C GLY A 39 7.11 5.39 -17.20
N THR A 40 8.20 6.11 -16.97
CA THR A 40 9.51 5.77 -17.54
C THR A 40 10.50 5.61 -16.39
N GLY A 41 11.17 4.48 -16.33
CA GLY A 41 12.28 4.20 -15.42
C GLY A 41 13.61 4.19 -16.16
N ARG A 42 14.69 4.59 -15.48
CA ARG A 42 16.06 4.56 -16.02
C ARG A 42 17.00 3.97 -14.97
N ARG A 43 17.88 3.05 -15.37
CA ARG A 43 18.93 2.50 -14.50
C ARG A 43 20.17 2.21 -15.36
N LYS A 44 21.32 2.77 -14.98
CA LYS A 44 22.54 2.75 -15.81
C LYS A 44 22.22 3.25 -17.23
N GLU A 45 22.45 2.43 -18.25
CA GLU A 45 22.14 2.75 -19.66
C GLU A 45 20.77 2.22 -20.10
N ALA A 46 20.05 1.49 -19.23
CA ALA A 46 18.75 0.92 -19.54
C ALA A 46 17.62 1.92 -19.30
N VAL A 47 16.70 2.01 -20.27
CA VAL A 47 15.48 2.81 -20.23
C VAL A 47 14.27 1.89 -20.38
N ALA A 48 13.40 1.90 -19.38
CA ALA A 48 12.16 1.14 -19.35
C ALA A 48 10.95 2.08 -19.48
N ARG A 49 10.16 1.91 -20.54
CA ARG A 49 8.87 2.59 -20.73
C ARG A 49 7.75 1.63 -20.35
N VAL A 50 6.97 1.99 -19.34
CA VAL A 50 5.94 1.14 -18.75
C VAL A 50 4.56 1.75 -18.97
N ARG A 51 3.60 0.90 -19.35
CA ARG A 51 2.18 1.22 -19.39
C ARG A 51 1.46 0.28 -18.44
N LEU A 52 0.68 0.86 -17.53
CA LEU A 52 -0.17 0.15 -16.59
C LEU A 52 -1.61 0.24 -17.09
N THR A 53 -2.26 -0.91 -17.18
CA THR A 53 -3.69 -1.02 -17.48
C THR A 53 -4.35 -1.72 -16.31
N PRO A 54 -5.47 -1.22 -15.75
CA PRO A 54 -6.19 -1.96 -14.70
C PRO A 54 -6.62 -3.32 -15.25
N GLY A 55 -6.26 -4.41 -14.57
CA GLY A 55 -6.33 -5.76 -15.16
C GLY A 55 -6.06 -6.89 -14.17
N THR A 56 -5.54 -8.01 -14.71
CA THR A 56 -5.42 -9.31 -14.00
C THR A 56 -4.04 -9.53 -13.35
N GLY A 57 -3.10 -8.60 -13.50
CA GLY A 57 -1.73 -8.77 -13.00
C GLY A 57 -0.79 -9.41 -14.00
N LYS A 58 -1.05 -9.32 -15.31
CA LYS A 58 -0.16 -9.89 -16.35
C LYS A 58 1.04 -8.99 -16.61
N TRP A 59 2.22 -9.61 -16.71
CA TRP A 59 3.48 -8.92 -16.97
C TRP A 59 4.05 -9.31 -18.33
N ILE A 60 4.17 -8.33 -19.22
CA ILE A 60 4.74 -8.51 -20.55
C ILE A 60 5.87 -7.51 -20.74
N ILE A 61 7.09 -8.04 -20.87
CA ILE A 61 8.33 -7.27 -21.05
C ILE A 61 8.91 -7.62 -22.41
N ASN A 62 8.95 -6.65 -23.34
CA ASN A 62 9.45 -6.86 -24.71
C ASN A 62 8.83 -8.10 -25.41
N GLY A 63 7.55 -8.40 -25.12
CA GLY A 63 6.84 -9.55 -25.68
C GLY A 63 7.09 -10.89 -24.96
N LYS A 64 7.86 -10.90 -23.86
CA LYS A 64 8.14 -12.08 -23.03
C LYS A 64 7.51 -11.94 -21.65
N ALA A 65 7.23 -13.06 -20.98
CA ALA A 65 6.82 -13.07 -19.59
C ALA A 65 7.96 -12.61 -18.66
N LEU A 66 7.61 -12.12 -17.46
CA LEU A 66 8.57 -11.65 -16.45
C LEU A 66 9.67 -12.68 -16.15
N GLU A 67 9.29 -13.93 -15.95
CA GLU A 67 10.20 -15.04 -15.61
C GLU A 67 11.20 -15.35 -16.73
N ASN A 68 10.76 -15.22 -17.98
CA ASN A 68 11.60 -15.47 -19.16
C ASN A 68 12.56 -14.31 -19.45
N TYR A 69 12.17 -13.08 -19.08
CA TYR A 69 13.02 -11.90 -19.27
C TYR A 69 14.04 -11.74 -18.13
N PHE A 70 13.63 -12.00 -16.89
CA PHE A 70 14.48 -11.98 -15.71
C PHE A 70 14.54 -13.38 -15.08
N PRO A 71 15.53 -14.23 -15.45
CA PRO A 71 15.63 -15.57 -14.88
C PRO A 71 16.03 -15.57 -13.40
N ASN A 72 16.65 -14.49 -12.91
CA ASN A 72 17.05 -14.36 -11.51
C ASN A 72 15.87 -13.90 -10.63
N LYS A 73 15.57 -14.66 -9.57
CA LYS A 73 14.51 -14.35 -8.59
C LYS A 73 14.71 -13.02 -7.86
N VAL A 74 15.96 -12.61 -7.62
CA VAL A 74 16.25 -11.33 -6.95
C VAL A 74 15.68 -10.17 -7.75
N HIS A 75 15.83 -10.20 -9.08
CA HIS A 75 15.28 -9.16 -9.94
C HIS A 75 13.76 -9.19 -9.98
N GLN A 76 13.15 -10.38 -10.03
CA GLN A 76 11.69 -10.53 -9.99
C GLN A 76 11.10 -9.92 -8.71
N GLN A 77 11.73 -10.16 -7.56
CA GLN A 77 11.31 -9.57 -6.28
C GLN A 77 11.43 -8.04 -6.29
N SER A 78 12.53 -7.50 -6.80
CA SER A 78 12.69 -6.04 -6.90
C SER A 78 11.62 -5.38 -7.78
N VAL A 79 11.12 -6.07 -8.82
CA VAL A 79 10.05 -5.50 -9.66
C VAL A 79 8.67 -5.61 -9.00
N SER A 80 8.41 -6.66 -8.21
CA SER A 80 7.12 -6.85 -7.54
C SER A 80 6.96 -6.07 -6.24
N GLU A 81 8.07 -5.77 -5.54
CA GLU A 81 8.10 -5.03 -4.28
C GLU A 81 7.29 -3.72 -4.26
N PRO A 82 7.40 -2.80 -5.24
CA PRO A 82 6.62 -1.56 -5.22
C PRO A 82 5.11 -1.82 -5.29
N PHE A 83 4.65 -2.85 -6.02
CA PHE A 83 3.24 -3.20 -6.09
C PHE A 83 2.74 -3.79 -4.77
N ARG A 84 3.59 -4.55 -4.08
CA ARG A 84 3.30 -5.07 -2.74
C ARG A 84 3.14 -3.96 -1.71
N THR A 85 4.06 -3.00 -1.71
CA THR A 85 4.04 -1.86 -0.76
C THR A 85 2.79 -0.99 -0.91
N VAL A 86 2.31 -0.80 -2.14
CA VAL A 86 1.09 -0.01 -2.41
C VAL A 86 -0.20 -0.85 -2.24
N GLY A 87 -0.09 -2.16 -2.02
CA GLY A 87 -1.24 -3.06 -2.00
C GLY A 87 -1.93 -3.19 -3.36
N ALA A 88 -1.20 -2.92 -4.44
CA ALA A 88 -1.68 -2.92 -5.82
C ALA A 88 -1.40 -4.25 -6.55
N GLU A 89 -1.11 -5.32 -5.81
CA GLU A 89 -0.82 -6.65 -6.36
C GLU A 89 -2.02 -7.17 -7.16
N ASN A 90 -1.74 -7.74 -8.35
CA ASN A 90 -2.74 -8.32 -9.25
C ASN A 90 -3.85 -7.35 -9.70
N GLN A 91 -3.69 -6.04 -9.50
CA GLN A 91 -4.68 -5.04 -9.91
C GLN A 91 -4.39 -4.41 -11.28
N TYR A 92 -3.15 -4.53 -11.76
CA TYR A 92 -2.68 -3.90 -12.99
C TYR A 92 -1.93 -4.88 -13.88
N ASP A 93 -2.24 -4.85 -15.17
CA ASP A 93 -1.42 -5.44 -16.22
C ASP A 93 -0.30 -4.46 -16.60
N VAL A 94 0.92 -4.99 -16.68
CA VAL A 94 2.15 -4.23 -16.90
C VAL A 94 2.71 -4.57 -18.26
N PHE A 95 2.74 -3.56 -19.14
CA PHE A 95 3.39 -3.65 -20.45
C PHE A 95 4.65 -2.79 -20.44
N ALA A 96 5.81 -3.43 -20.46
CA ALA A 96 7.09 -2.76 -20.45
C ALA A 96 7.84 -2.94 -21.77
N ARG A 97 8.37 -1.84 -22.31
CA ARG A 97 9.39 -1.85 -23.36
C ARG A 97 10.70 -1.36 -22.78
N ILE A 98 11.71 -2.20 -22.81
CA ILE A 98 13.02 -1.92 -22.22
C ILE A 98 14.06 -1.92 -23.33
N ASN A 99 14.83 -0.84 -23.42
CA ASN A 99 15.93 -0.69 -24.36
C ASN A 99 17.20 -0.27 -23.59
N GLY A 100 18.37 -0.64 -24.09
CA GLY A 100 19.67 -0.42 -23.42
C GLY A 100 20.16 -1.67 -22.67
N GLY A 101 21.19 -1.51 -21.84
CA GLY A 101 21.81 -2.63 -21.11
C GLY A 101 22.49 -2.20 -19.80
N GLY A 102 22.87 -3.18 -18.98
CA GLY A 102 23.66 -2.97 -17.75
C GLY A 102 23.08 -3.53 -16.47
#